data_AF-A0A9X2F5F4-F1
#
_entry.id   AF-A0A9X2F5F4-F1
#
_cell.length_a   1.000
_cell.length_b   1.000
_cell.length_c   1.000
_cell.angle_alpha   90.00
_cell.angle_beta   90.00
_cell.angle_gamma   90.00
#
_symmetry.space_group_name_H-M   'P 1'
#
loop_
_entity.id
_entity.type
_entity.pdbx_description
1 polymer ?
#
loop_
_entity_poly.entity_id
_entity_poly.type
_entity_poly.pdbx_seq_one_letter_code
_entity_poly.pdbx_strand_id
1 'polypeptide(L)' 'MSQGEVLDILGTPTGTQTSELCFDYDRPEAPGWYAVYFDENGLVVSIDDESM' A
#
# COMPACT_ATOMS: atom_id res chain seq x y z
N MET A 1 -5.09 5.22 9.58
CA MET A 1 -4.96 5.90 8.28
C MET A 1 -5.95 5.26 7.35
N SER A 2 -6.77 6.05 6.66
CA SER A 2 -7.72 5.60 5.65
C SER A 2 -7.06 5.44 4.28
N GLN A 3 -7.70 4.73 3.35
CA GLN A 3 -7.25 4.64 1.96
C GLN A 3 -7.02 6.03 1.33
N GLY A 4 -7.89 7.01 1.60
CA GLY A 4 -7.74 8.37 1.08
C GLY A 4 -6.49 9.07 1.60
N GLU A 5 -6.22 8.96 2.90
CA GLU A 5 -4.98 9.51 3.49
C GLU A 5 -3.73 8.83 2.93
N VAL A 6 -3.78 7.53 2.65
CA VAL A 6 -2.67 6.81 1.99
C VAL A 6 -2.41 7.38 0.60
N LEU A 7 -3.46 7.61 -0.20
CA LEU A 7 -3.34 8.20 -1.53
C LEU A 7 -2.82 9.64 -1.50
N ASP A 8 -3.21 10.43 -0.50
CA ASP A 8 -2.72 11.80 -0.33
C ASP A 8 -1.23 11.84 0.05
N ILE A 9 -0.75 10.87 0.85
CA ILE A 9 0.64 10.83 1.35
C ILE A 9 1.58 10.15 0.35
N LEU A 10 1.20 9.00 -0.18
CA LEU A 10 2.05 8.14 -1.02
C LEU A 10 1.77 8.31 -2.51
N GLY A 11 0.66 8.96 -2.86
CA GLY A 11 0.20 9.10 -4.24
C GLY A 11 -0.48 7.84 -4.76
N THR A 12 -0.57 7.78 -6.09
CA THR A 12 -1.20 6.68 -6.80
C THR A 12 -0.37 5.40 -6.64
N PRO A 13 -0.97 4.29 -6.18
CA PRO A 13 -0.27 3.02 -6.10
C PRO A 13 0.05 2.47 -7.48
N THR A 14 1.11 1.66 -7.56
CA THR A 14 1.49 0.97 -8.80
C THR A 14 0.61 -0.24 -9.07
N GLY A 15 0.00 -0.80 -8.02
CA GLY A 15 -0.98 -1.88 -8.09
C GLY A 15 -2.08 -1.76 -7.03
N THR A 16 -3.24 -2.33 -7.31
CA THR A 16 -4.33 -2.46 -6.33
C THR A 16 -4.88 -3.87 -6.37
N GLN A 17 -4.89 -4.56 -5.22
CA GLN A 17 -5.37 -5.94 -5.12
C GLN A 17 -6.65 -6.00 -4.29
N THR A 18 -7.78 -6.18 -4.96
CA THR A 18 -9.10 -6.13 -4.32
C THR A 18 -9.39 -7.34 -3.43
N SER A 19 -8.83 -8.51 -3.74
CA SER A 19 -8.99 -9.72 -2.93
C SER A 19 -8.27 -9.62 -1.59
N GLU A 20 -7.15 -8.91 -1.54
CA GLU A 20 -6.30 -8.76 -0.35
C GLU A 20 -6.49 -7.40 0.33
N LEU A 21 -7.36 -6.55 -0.23
CA LEU A 21 -7.60 -5.19 0.19
C LEU A 21 -6.27 -4.44 0.39
N CYS A 22 -5.41 -4.39 -0.62
CA CYS A 22 -4.12 -3.71 -0.51
C CYS A 22 -3.77 -2.83 -1.72
N PHE A 23 -2.87 -1.89 -1.45
CA PHE A 23 -2.21 -1.04 -2.44
C PHE A 23 -0.72 -1.37 -2.50
N ASP A 24 -0.21 -1.59 -3.71
CA ASP A 24 1.21 -1.87 -3.96
C ASP A 24 1.90 -0.59 -4.41
N TYR A 25 3.13 -0.38 -3.92
CA TYR A 25 3.95 0.78 -4.23
C TYR A 25 5.37 0.36 -4.55
N ASP A 26 5.93 0.90 -5.64
CA ASP A 26 7.36 0.78 -5.94
C ASP A 26 8.21 1.64 -5.00
N ARG A 27 9.41 1.16 -4.66
CA ARG A 27 10.42 1.97 -3.97
C ARG A 27 11.26 2.72 -4.99
N PRO A 28 11.21 4.06 -5.02
CA PRO A 28 12.05 4.82 -5.95
C PRO A 28 13.54 4.77 -5.58
N GLU A 29 13.87 4.55 -4.30
CA GLU A 29 15.26 4.63 -3.78
C GLU A 29 15.94 3.26 -3.54
N ALA A 30 15.21 2.15 -3.67
CA ALA A 30 15.74 0.80 -3.44
C ALA A 30 15.05 -0.22 -4.35
N PRO A 31 15.73 -1.31 -4.76
CA PRO A 31 15.06 -2.40 -5.46
C PRO A 31 14.04 -3.05 -4.52
N GLY A 32 12.77 -3.02 -4.90
CA GLY A 32 11.68 -3.64 -4.14
C GLY A 32 10.38 -2.86 -4.22
N TRP A 33 9.35 -3.42 -3.59
CA TRP A 33 8.04 -2.81 -3.46
C TRP A 33 7.55 -2.99 -2.02
N TYR A 34 6.47 -2.30 -1.67
CA TYR A 34 5.78 -2.49 -0.41
C TYR A 34 4.28 -2.47 -0.63
N ALA A 35 3.55 -3.26 0.15
CA ALA A 35 2.09 -3.29 0.14
C ALA A 35 1.52 -2.68 1.41
N VAL A 36 0.47 -1.87 1.25
CA VAL A 36 -0.32 -1.31 2.35
C VAL A 36 -1.66 -2.04 2.35
N TYR A 37 -1.92 -2.82 3.41
CA TYR A 37 -3.15 -3.60 3.57
C TYR A 37 -4.18 -2.85 4.40
N PHE A 38 -5.44 -3.02 4.01
CA PHE A 38 -6.60 -2.39 4.61
C PHE A 38 -7.57 -3.43 5.17
N ASP A 39 -8.30 -3.04 6.21
CA ASP A 39 -9.49 -3.79 6.64
C ASP A 39 -10.71 -3.50 5.75
N GLU A 40 -11.83 -4.15 6.07
CA GLU A 40 -13.12 -3.99 5.40
C GLU A 40 -13.70 -2.57 5.50
N ASN A 41 -13.20 -1.76 6.44
CA ASN A 41 -13.58 -0.36 6.63
C ASN A 41 -12.64 0.61 5.89
N GLY A 42 -11.63 0.09 5.16
CA GLY A 42 -10.65 0.89 4.44
C GLY A 42 -9.59 1.53 5.33
N LEU A 43 -9.33 0.98 6.53
CA LEU A 43 -8.30 1.43 7.44
C LEU A 43 -7.05 0.56 7.34
N VAL A 44 -5.87 1.19 7.33
CA VAL A 44 -4.59 0.49 7.29
C VAL A 44 -4.44 -0.43 8.50
N VAL A 45 -4.12 -1.70 8.25
CA VAL A 45 -3.88 -2.72 9.27
C VAL A 45 -2.46 -3.26 9.28
N SER A 46 -1.80 -3.32 8.12
CA SER A 46 -0.41 -3.74 8.00
C SER A 46 0.27 -3.10 6.80
N ILE A 47 1.59 -3.00 6.88
CA ILE A 47 2.44 -2.63 5.76
C ILE A 47 3.46 -3.75 5.63
N ASP A 48 3.50 -4.38 4.48
CA ASP A 48 4.46 -5.42 4.15
C ASP A 48 5.58 -4.83 3.28
N ASP A 49 6.81 -5.08 3.71
CA ASP A 49 8.03 -4.51 3.15
C ASP A 49 8.84 -5.66 2.55
N GLU A 50 8.71 -5.87 1.24
CA GLU A 50 9.48 -6.88 0.50
C GLU A 50 10.81 -6.29 0.00
N SER A 51 11.59 -5.71 0.92
CA SER A 51 13.00 -5.40 0.65
C SER A 51 13.83 -6.66 0.76
N MET A 52 14.45 -7.10 -0.34
CA MET A 52 15.51 -8.10 -0.31
C MET A 52 16.85 -7.51 0.08
#